data_AF-A0A0F7XWN3-F1
#
_entry.id   AF-A0A0F7XWN3-F1
#
_cell.length_a   1.000
_cell.length_b   1.000
_cell.length_c   1.000
_cell.angle_alpha   90.00
_cell.angle_beta   90.00
_cell.angle_gamma   90.00
#
_symmetry.space_group_name_H-M   'P 1'
#
loop_
_entity.id
_entity.type
_entity.pdbx_description
1 polymer ?
#
loop_
_entity_poly.entity_id
_entity_poly.type
_entity_poly.pdbx_seq_one_letter_code
_entity_poly.pdbx_strand_id
1 'polypeptide(L)'
;MNPSIDLEAAKAAFFASGGQLVVLEGFQYVPLRQRKHPAPRPKRARPVKQERGGERKSRAQARTAQIAELAKTMTCGEVAKLLGETKTALWGVAARGGFRFFSPPKTARPVKAKVEPSQEDRDLADKIIALRDEGKSRCRTIAELGIGNCRLVRILDLFDIDFPVQRRQG
;
A
#
# COMPACT_ATOMS: atom_id res chain seq x y z
N MET A 1 -58.87 -52.82 1.11
CA MET A 1 -58.56 -52.40 -0.27
C MET A 1 -57.10 -52.77 -0.51
N ASN A 2 -56.85 -53.73 -1.40
CA ASN A 2 -55.49 -54.20 -1.70
C ASN A 2 -54.96 -53.38 -2.89
N PRO A 3 -54.00 -52.46 -2.70
CA PRO A 3 -53.64 -51.45 -3.70
C PRO A 3 -53.07 -52.03 -5.00
N SER A 4 -52.57 -53.27 -4.97
CA SER A 4 -52.07 -53.96 -6.17
C SER A 4 -53.18 -54.29 -7.18
N ILE A 5 -54.37 -54.65 -6.69
CA ILE A 5 -55.50 -55.06 -7.53
C ILE A 5 -56.08 -53.82 -8.23
N ASP A 6 -56.16 -52.70 -7.51
CA ASP A 6 -56.69 -51.44 -8.03
C ASP A 6 -55.82 -50.87 -9.16
N LEU A 7 -54.49 -51.07 -9.09
CA LEU A 7 -53.55 -50.64 -10.14
C LEU A 7 -53.72 -51.46 -11.42
N GLU A 8 -53.83 -52.79 -11.29
CA GLU A 8 -54.03 -53.68 -12.44
C GLU A 8 -55.38 -53.41 -13.12
N ALA A 9 -56.43 -53.20 -12.33
CA ALA A 9 -57.74 -52.81 -12.83
C ALA A 9 -57.69 -51.46 -13.58
N ALA A 10 -56.98 -50.47 -13.04
CA ALA A 10 -56.83 -49.16 -13.68
C ALA A 10 -56.03 -49.23 -15.00
N LYS A 11 -54.96 -50.03 -15.05
CA LYS A 11 -54.22 -50.30 -16.29
C LYS A 11 -55.10 -50.98 -17.33
N ALA A 12 -55.82 -52.03 -16.93
CA ALA A 12 -56.71 -52.76 -17.82
C ALA A 12 -57.82 -51.84 -18.38
N ALA A 13 -58.41 -50.98 -17.55
CA ALA A 13 -59.40 -49.99 -17.98
C ALA A 13 -58.82 -48.98 -18.99
N PHE A 14 -57.59 -48.51 -18.79
CA PHE A 14 -56.91 -47.57 -19.69
C PHE A 14 -56.62 -48.17 -21.08
N PHE A 15 -56.21 -49.45 -21.13
CA PHE A 15 -56.03 -50.14 -22.41
C PHE A 15 -57.37 -50.51 -23.05
N ALA A 16 -58.38 -50.89 -22.25
CA ALA A 16 -59.73 -51.21 -22.74
C ALA A 16 -60.46 -49.99 -23.32
N SER A 17 -60.19 -48.77 -22.81
CA SER A 17 -60.72 -47.52 -23.38
C SER A 17 -59.98 -47.06 -24.65
N GLY A 18 -58.98 -47.84 -25.11
CA GLY A 18 -58.23 -47.56 -26.34
C GLY A 18 -56.95 -46.75 -26.13
N GLY A 19 -56.48 -46.59 -24.89
CA GLY A 19 -55.22 -45.91 -24.60
C GLY A 19 -54.01 -46.66 -25.20
N GLN A 20 -53.10 -45.93 -25.82
CA GLN A 20 -51.83 -46.47 -26.34
C GLN A 20 -50.64 -45.74 -25.69
N LEU A 21 -49.57 -46.48 -25.45
CA LEU A 21 -48.31 -45.92 -24.98
C LEU A 21 -47.52 -45.41 -26.18
N VAL A 22 -47.13 -44.13 -26.15
CA VAL A 22 -46.22 -43.53 -27.14
C VAL A 22 -44.87 -43.32 -26.47
N VAL A 23 -43.82 -43.96 -27.02
CA VAL A 23 -42.44 -43.73 -26.59
C VAL A 23 -41.84 -42.69 -27.53
N LEU A 24 -41.49 -41.52 -26.98
CA LEU A 24 -40.85 -40.45 -27.75
C LEU A 24 -39.35 -40.71 -27.85
N GLU A 25 -38.80 -40.63 -29.06
CA GLU A 25 -37.35 -40.69 -29.28
C GLU A 25 -36.65 -39.48 -28.66
N GLY A 26 -35.50 -39.73 -28.01
CA GLY A 26 -34.71 -38.70 -27.35
C GLY A 26 -34.08 -37.69 -28.32
N PHE A 27 -33.72 -36.52 -27.80
CA PHE A 27 -33.08 -35.46 -28.58
C PHE A 27 -31.64 -35.81 -29.00
N GLN A 28 -31.26 -35.52 -30.25
CA GLN A 28 -29.87 -35.58 -30.72
C GLN A 28 -29.17 -34.23 -30.61
N TYR A 29 -28.02 -34.21 -29.94
CA TYR A 29 -27.21 -33.01 -29.76
C TYR A 29 -26.54 -32.54 -31.05
N VAL A 30 -26.60 -31.22 -31.32
CA VAL A 30 -25.88 -30.54 -32.40
C VAL A 30 -24.94 -29.47 -31.80
N PRO A 31 -23.63 -29.50 -32.12
CA PRO A 31 -22.68 -28.50 -31.62
C PRO A 31 -22.98 -27.07 -32.04
N LEU A 32 -22.67 -26.09 -31.17
CA LEU A 32 -22.86 -24.68 -31.46
C LEU A 32 -21.84 -24.16 -32.49
N ARG A 33 -22.29 -23.23 -33.35
CA ARG A 33 -21.43 -22.56 -34.34
C ARG A 33 -20.41 -21.63 -33.66
N GLN A 34 -19.19 -21.59 -34.20
CA GLN A 34 -18.13 -20.68 -33.73
C GLN A 34 -18.52 -19.21 -33.94
N ARG A 35 -18.31 -18.37 -32.91
CA ARG A 35 -18.55 -16.92 -32.98
C ARG A 35 -17.41 -16.22 -33.73
N LYS A 36 -17.73 -15.34 -34.70
CA LYS A 36 -16.75 -14.48 -35.39
C LYS A 36 -16.81 -13.05 -34.82
N HIS A 37 -15.67 -12.49 -34.44
CA HIS A 37 -15.56 -11.08 -34.04
C HIS A 37 -15.46 -10.17 -35.30
N PRO A 38 -16.00 -8.94 -35.25
CA PRO A 38 -15.82 -7.98 -36.34
C PRO A 38 -14.35 -7.54 -36.46
N ALA A 39 -13.91 -7.22 -37.67
CA ALA A 39 -12.54 -6.76 -37.92
C ALA A 39 -12.24 -5.44 -37.17
N PRO A 40 -11.00 -5.25 -36.67
CA PRO A 40 -10.62 -4.03 -35.94
C PRO A 40 -10.68 -2.81 -36.85
N ARG A 41 -11.29 -1.72 -36.36
CA ARG A 41 -11.37 -0.45 -37.10
C ARG A 41 -9.98 0.21 -37.21
N PRO A 42 -9.64 0.83 -38.36
CA PRO A 42 -8.38 1.56 -38.50
C PRO A 42 -8.33 2.77 -37.56
N LYS A 43 -7.18 2.97 -36.88
CA LYS A 43 -6.95 4.13 -36.01
C LYS A 43 -6.88 5.40 -36.87
N ARG A 44 -7.66 6.43 -36.53
CA ARG A 44 -7.57 7.75 -37.17
C ARG A 44 -6.18 8.35 -36.95
N ALA A 45 -5.58 8.91 -38.01
CA ALA A 45 -4.32 9.64 -37.90
C ALA A 45 -4.50 10.83 -36.94
N ARG A 46 -3.58 10.98 -35.99
CA ARG A 46 -3.57 12.15 -35.10
C ARG A 46 -3.24 13.40 -35.93
N PRO A 47 -3.92 14.53 -35.72
CA PRO A 47 -3.53 15.78 -36.39
C PRO A 47 -2.08 16.11 -36.03
N VAL A 48 -1.28 16.41 -37.06
CA VAL A 48 0.09 16.90 -36.89
C VAL A 48 0.02 18.15 -36.02
N LYS A 49 0.66 18.13 -34.85
CA LYS A 49 0.73 19.30 -33.96
C LYS A 49 1.43 20.41 -34.73
N GLN A 50 0.67 21.38 -35.25
CA GLN A 50 1.25 22.62 -35.77
C GLN A 50 2.09 23.25 -34.66
N GLU A 51 3.34 23.58 -34.97
CA GLU A 51 4.29 24.18 -34.04
C GLU A 51 3.88 25.62 -33.68
N ARG A 52 2.83 25.80 -32.89
CA ARG A 52 2.60 27.03 -32.09
C ARG A 52 3.59 27.09 -30.92
N GLY A 53 4.81 26.59 -31.13
CA GLY A 53 5.80 26.27 -30.12
C GLY A 53 6.77 27.41 -29.87
N GLY A 54 7.05 28.28 -30.86
CA GLY A 54 8.06 29.33 -30.76
C GLY A 54 7.79 30.31 -29.61
N GLU A 55 6.61 30.95 -29.62
CA GLU A 55 6.23 31.94 -28.59
C GLU A 55 6.05 31.33 -27.19
N ARG A 56 5.57 30.08 -27.13
CA ARG A 56 5.42 29.37 -25.85
C ARG A 56 6.77 28.99 -25.27
N LYS A 57 7.72 28.57 -26.12
CA LYS A 57 9.10 28.27 -25.73
C LYS A 57 9.82 29.54 -25.29
N SER A 58 9.65 30.67 -25.99
CA SER A 58 10.30 31.93 -25.60
C SER A 58 9.80 32.47 -24.26
N ARG A 59 8.49 32.46 -24.02
CA ARG A 59 7.92 32.84 -22.71
C ARG A 59 8.39 31.93 -21.58
N ALA A 60 8.47 30.62 -21.83
CA ALA A 60 8.97 29.66 -20.85
C ALA A 60 10.46 29.88 -20.55
N GLN A 61 11.27 30.19 -21.57
CA GLN A 61 12.69 30.52 -21.40
C GLN A 61 12.88 31.83 -20.61
N ALA A 62 12.13 32.88 -20.94
CA ALA A 62 12.16 34.14 -20.22
C ALA A 62 11.79 33.96 -18.73
N ARG A 63 10.75 33.19 -18.44
CA ARG A 63 10.36 32.84 -17.07
C ARG A 63 11.44 32.04 -16.36
N THR A 64 12.10 31.11 -17.06
CA THR A 64 13.19 30.31 -16.49
C THR A 64 14.38 31.19 -16.13
N ALA A 65 14.73 32.17 -16.98
CA ALA A 65 15.80 33.13 -16.71
C ALA A 65 15.48 34.02 -15.50
N GLN A 66 14.25 34.52 -15.39
CA GLN A 66 13.81 35.31 -14.23
C GLN A 66 13.91 34.51 -12.92
N ILE A 67 13.43 33.26 -12.92
CA ILE A 67 13.49 32.40 -11.73
C ILE A 67 14.94 32.04 -11.42
N ALA A 68 15.81 31.85 -12.42
CA ALA A 68 17.22 31.56 -12.21
C ALA A 68 17.96 32.71 -11.51
N GLU A 69 17.65 33.97 -11.84
CA GLU A 69 18.23 35.13 -11.13
C GLU A 69 17.75 35.20 -9.67
N LEU A 70 16.45 34.99 -9.42
CA LEU A 70 15.90 34.96 -8.06
C LEU A 70 16.45 33.79 -7.25
N ALA A 71 16.72 32.65 -7.88
CA ALA A 71 17.22 31.45 -7.22
C ALA A 71 18.63 31.63 -6.63
N LYS A 72 19.43 32.59 -7.13
CA LYS A 72 20.77 32.90 -6.59
C LYS A 72 20.68 33.52 -5.20
N THR A 73 19.65 34.32 -4.94
CA THR A 73 19.53 35.13 -3.72
C THR A 73 18.49 34.58 -2.74
N MET A 74 17.42 33.94 -3.23
CA MET A 74 16.26 33.56 -2.44
C MET A 74 16.05 32.04 -2.38
N THR A 75 15.40 31.59 -1.30
CA THR A 75 14.99 30.18 -1.17
C THR A 75 13.78 29.87 -2.05
N CYS A 76 13.60 28.60 -2.45
CA CYS A 76 12.43 28.17 -3.22
C CYS A 76 11.09 28.58 -2.57
N GLY A 77 11.04 28.62 -1.23
CA GLY A 77 9.83 29.02 -0.51
C GLY A 77 9.54 30.51 -0.59
N GLU A 78 10.56 31.35 -0.63
CA GLU A 78 10.41 32.79 -0.81
C GLU A 78 10.01 33.12 -2.25
N VAL A 79 10.66 32.50 -3.23
CA VAL A 79 10.33 32.67 -4.65
C VAL A 79 8.88 32.23 -4.92
N ALA A 80 8.43 31.14 -4.30
CA ALA A 80 7.04 30.69 -4.37
C ALA A 80 6.04 31.74 -3.88
N LYS A 81 6.35 32.40 -2.75
CA LYS A 81 5.50 33.46 -2.19
C LYS A 81 5.49 34.71 -3.07
N LEU A 82 6.64 35.10 -3.61
CA LEU A 82 6.79 36.28 -4.45
C LEU A 82 6.04 36.14 -5.77
N LEU A 83 6.18 35.00 -6.44
CA LEU A 83 5.55 34.76 -7.75
C LEU A 83 4.12 34.19 -7.66
N GLY A 84 3.65 33.85 -6.45
CA GLY A 84 2.35 33.19 -6.25
C GLY A 84 2.29 31.77 -6.81
N GLU A 85 3.44 31.09 -6.90
CA GLU A 85 3.57 29.77 -7.51
C GLU A 85 3.75 28.66 -6.47
N THR A 86 3.40 27.44 -6.85
CA THR A 86 3.66 26.28 -6.00
C THR A 86 5.14 25.90 -6.04
N LYS A 87 5.67 25.46 -4.90
CA LYS A 87 7.07 24.96 -4.81
C LYS A 87 7.35 23.85 -5.82
N THR A 88 6.37 22.98 -6.08
CA THR A 88 6.48 21.87 -7.05
C THR A 88 6.67 22.38 -8.48
N ALA A 89 5.95 23.43 -8.89
CA ALA A 89 6.13 24.05 -10.20
C ALA A 89 7.54 24.65 -10.36
N LEU A 90 8.03 25.33 -9.32
CA LEU A 90 9.37 25.91 -9.29
C LEU A 90 10.49 24.85 -9.36
N TRP A 91 10.36 23.74 -8.64
CA TRP A 91 11.29 22.61 -8.78
C TRP A 91 11.30 22.04 -10.20
N GLY A 92 10.13 21.97 -10.84
CA GLY A 92 10.04 21.56 -12.24
C GLY A 92 10.69 22.53 -13.21
N VAL A 93 10.70 23.84 -12.93
CA VAL A 93 11.41 24.84 -13.72
C VAL A 93 12.92 24.77 -13.47
N ALA A 94 13.34 24.66 -12.22
CA ALA A 94 14.73 24.50 -11.84
C ALA A 94 15.37 23.26 -12.49
N ALA A 95 14.66 22.13 -12.52
CA ALA A 95 15.11 20.92 -13.20
C ALA A 95 15.26 21.10 -14.72
N ARG A 96 14.36 21.86 -15.36
CA ARG A 96 14.43 22.18 -16.80
C ARG A 96 15.49 23.23 -17.13
N GLY A 97 15.73 24.17 -16.23
CA GLY A 97 16.68 25.27 -16.37
C GLY A 97 18.09 24.96 -15.85
N GLY A 98 18.30 23.81 -15.19
CA GLY A 98 19.60 23.38 -14.71
C GLY A 98 20.16 24.17 -13.52
N PHE A 99 19.33 24.87 -12.75
CA PHE A 99 19.77 25.65 -11.58
C PHE A 99 19.17 25.12 -10.27
N ARG A 100 19.70 25.59 -9.14
CA ARG A 100 19.21 25.27 -7.79
C ARG A 100 18.91 26.57 -7.04
N PHE A 101 17.91 26.53 -6.19
CA PHE A 101 17.61 27.63 -5.28
C PHE A 101 18.63 27.71 -4.15
N PHE A 102 18.80 28.92 -3.61
CA PHE A 102 19.56 29.14 -2.39
C PHE A 102 19.03 28.24 -1.26
N SER A 103 19.94 27.51 -0.63
CA SER A 103 19.64 26.68 0.53
C SER A 103 20.44 27.22 1.70
N PRO A 104 19.79 27.80 2.73
CA PRO A 104 20.49 28.23 3.92
C PRO A 104 21.18 27.03 4.58
N PRO A 105 22.31 27.25 5.28
CA PRO A 105 22.95 26.19 6.05
C PRO A 105 21.94 25.61 7.03
N LYS A 106 21.81 24.28 7.05
CA LYS A 106 20.91 23.61 7.99
C LYS A 106 21.38 23.92 9.41
N THR A 107 20.52 24.51 10.22
CA THR A 107 20.78 24.59 11.65
C THR A 107 20.97 23.17 12.19
N ALA A 108 21.99 22.97 13.03
CA ALA A 108 22.19 21.70 13.69
C ALA A 108 20.88 21.31 14.39
N ARG A 109 20.43 20.07 14.18
CA ARG A 109 19.24 19.57 14.88
C ARG A 109 19.47 19.80 16.38
N PRO A 110 18.49 20.35 17.12
CA PRO A 110 18.64 20.45 18.56
C PRO A 110 18.97 19.06 19.08
N VAL A 111 20.10 18.94 19.78
CA VAL A 111 20.50 17.69 20.41
C VAL A 111 19.35 17.33 21.34
N LYS A 112 18.71 16.18 21.11
CA LYS A 112 17.68 15.69 22.02
C LYS A 112 18.32 15.62 23.40
N ALA A 113 17.85 16.43 24.34
CA ALA A 113 18.35 16.41 25.70
C ALA A 113 18.29 14.97 26.21
N LYS A 114 19.39 14.48 26.79
CA LYS A 114 19.38 13.20 27.49
C LYS A 114 18.35 13.34 28.60
N VAL A 115 17.29 12.55 28.53
CA VAL A 115 16.27 12.52 29.57
C VAL A 115 16.91 11.84 30.77
N GLU A 116 17.06 12.58 31.87
CA GLU A 116 17.54 12.02 33.13
C GLU A 116 16.64 10.85 33.55
N PRO A 117 17.22 9.73 34.07
CA PRO A 117 16.44 8.57 34.45
C PRO A 117 15.46 8.94 35.56
N SER A 118 14.17 8.67 35.33
CA SER A 118 13.14 8.87 36.35
C SER A 118 13.31 7.88 37.51
N GLN A 119 12.73 8.17 38.67
CA GLN A 119 12.70 7.22 39.79
C GLN A 119 12.07 5.88 39.37
N GLU A 120 11.02 5.92 38.54
CA GLU A 120 10.41 4.72 37.97
C GLU A 120 11.38 3.86 37.15
N ASP A 121 12.34 4.49 36.47
CA ASP A 121 13.33 3.79 35.66
C ASP A 121 14.36 3.08 36.54
N ARG A 122 14.67 3.65 37.72
CA ARG A 122 15.53 3.00 38.74
C ARG A 122 14.82 1.80 39.35
N ASP A 123 13.57 1.97 39.77
CA ASP A 123 12.79 0.87 40.36
C ASP A 123 12.57 -0.27 39.35
N LEU A 124 12.45 0.06 38.06
CA LEU A 124 12.39 -0.94 36.99
C LEU A 124 13.75 -1.61 36.75
N ALA A 125 14.85 -0.87 36.81
CA ALA A 125 16.19 -1.43 36.68
C ALA A 125 16.46 -2.47 37.78
N ASP A 126 16.10 -2.19 39.02
CA ASP A 126 16.25 -3.11 40.16
C ASP A 126 15.44 -4.41 39.93
N LYS A 127 14.21 -4.29 39.44
CA LYS A 127 13.38 -5.46 39.08
C LYS A 127 13.98 -6.26 37.92
N ILE A 128 14.53 -5.59 36.92
CA ILE A 128 15.18 -6.23 35.77
C ILE A 128 16.41 -7.02 36.24
N ILE A 129 17.20 -6.47 37.17
CA ILE A 129 18.36 -7.14 37.78
C ILE A 129 17.91 -8.38 38.55
N ALA A 130 16.90 -8.28 39.41
CA ALA A 130 16.36 -9.43 40.15
C ALA A 130 15.91 -10.56 39.20
N LEU A 131 15.16 -10.23 38.14
CA LEU A 131 14.71 -11.21 37.16
C LEU A 131 15.86 -11.81 36.33
N ARG A 132 16.91 -11.02 36.06
CA ARG A 132 18.13 -11.51 35.42
C ARG A 132 18.84 -12.53 36.31
N ASP A 133 18.98 -12.24 37.60
CA ASP A 133 19.66 -13.12 38.55
C ASP A 133 18.88 -14.43 38.78
N GLU A 134 17.54 -14.39 38.67
CA GLU A 134 16.69 -15.58 38.58
C GLU A 134 16.89 -16.40 37.28
N GLY A 135 17.71 -15.91 36.33
CA GLY A 135 18.01 -16.58 35.07
C GLY A 135 16.96 -16.36 33.98
N LYS A 136 16.04 -15.39 34.13
CA LYS A 136 15.01 -15.11 33.13
C LYS A 136 15.61 -14.41 31.90
N SER A 137 15.03 -14.73 30.74
CA SER A 137 15.43 -14.14 29.46
C SER A 137 14.83 -12.74 29.30
N ARG A 138 15.44 -11.90 28.45
CA ARG A 138 14.88 -10.56 28.10
C ARG A 138 13.40 -10.62 27.73
N CYS A 139 13.00 -11.59 26.91
CA CYS A 139 11.60 -11.75 26.51
C CYS A 139 10.68 -12.12 27.69
N ARG A 140 11.18 -12.95 28.61
CA ARG A 140 10.42 -13.34 29.81
C ARG A 140 10.28 -12.17 30.78
N THR A 141 11.35 -11.39 30.96
CA THR A 141 11.34 -10.14 31.74
C THR A 141 10.35 -9.11 31.18
N ILE A 142 10.28 -8.95 29.85
CA ILE A 142 9.27 -8.11 29.17
C ILE A 142 7.85 -8.58 29.49
N ALA A 143 7.60 -9.89 29.35
CA ALA A 143 6.27 -10.45 29.59
C ALA A 143 5.83 -10.31 31.05
N GLU A 144 6.77 -10.45 31.99
CA GLU A 144 6.50 -10.39 33.43
C GLU A 144 6.34 -8.97 33.95
N LEU A 145 7.13 -8.02 33.45
CA LEU A 145 7.03 -6.60 33.83
C LEU A 145 5.98 -5.84 33.00
N GLY A 146 5.42 -6.45 31.95
CA GLY A 146 4.42 -5.82 31.07
C GLY A 146 4.95 -4.60 30.30
N ILE A 147 6.27 -4.49 30.12
CA ILE A 147 6.92 -3.35 29.45
C ILE A 147 7.21 -3.65 27.98
N GLY A 148 7.23 -2.62 27.12
CA GLY A 148 7.64 -2.78 25.73
C GLY A 148 9.15 -2.95 25.56
N ASN A 149 9.59 -3.65 24.51
CA ASN A 149 11.00 -3.91 24.21
C ASN A 149 11.85 -2.63 24.13
N CYS A 150 11.33 -1.56 23.53
CA CYS A 150 12.04 -0.28 23.47
C CYS A 150 12.29 0.34 24.86
N ARG A 151 11.34 0.17 25.80
CA ARG A 151 11.49 0.65 27.18
C ARG A 151 12.55 -0.18 27.91
N LEU A 152 12.53 -1.51 27.73
CA LEU A 152 13.56 -2.38 28.28
C LEU A 152 14.95 -1.98 27.76
N VAL A 153 15.16 -1.94 26.44
CA VAL A 153 16.46 -1.60 25.84
C VAL A 153 16.97 -0.25 26.33
N ARG A 154 16.10 0.77 26.39
CA ARG A 154 16.47 2.08 26.96
C ARG A 154 16.98 1.96 28.39
N ILE A 155 16.33 1.17 29.25
CA ILE A 155 16.75 0.99 30.64
C ILE A 155 18.06 0.20 30.71
N LEU A 156 18.24 -0.83 29.89
CA LEU A 156 19.51 -1.58 29.81
C LEU A 156 20.68 -0.66 29.44
N ASP A 157 20.49 0.22 28.45
CA ASP A 157 21.50 1.18 28.00
C ASP A 157 21.74 2.31 29.04
N LEU A 158 20.73 2.70 29.81
CA LEU A 158 20.86 3.76 30.83
C LEU A 158 21.57 3.28 32.10
N PHE A 159 21.41 2.01 32.46
CA PHE A 159 21.97 1.43 33.69
C PHE A 159 23.06 0.39 33.41
N ASP A 160 23.52 0.28 32.16
CA ASP A 160 24.57 -0.66 31.70
C ASP A 160 24.31 -2.12 32.14
N ILE A 161 23.05 -2.58 32.04
CA ILE A 161 22.64 -3.94 32.43
C ILE A 161 22.74 -4.87 31.23
N ASP A 162 23.67 -5.84 31.29
CA ASP A 162 23.76 -6.91 30.29
C ASP A 162 22.99 -8.17 30.71
N PHE A 163 22.43 -8.88 29.73
CA PHE A 163 21.79 -10.18 29.95
C PHE A 163 22.68 -11.29 29.39
N PRO A 164 22.83 -12.43 30.08
CA PRO A 164 23.61 -13.54 29.57
C PRO A 164 23.02 -14.02 28.22
N VAL A 165 23.90 -14.25 27.24
CA VAL A 165 23.51 -14.79 25.94
C VAL A 165 22.95 -16.20 26.13
N GLN A 166 21.63 -16.34 26.07
CA GLN A 166 20.98 -17.64 26.12
C GLN A 166 21.25 -18.38 24.81
N ARG A 167 22.16 -19.36 24.85
CA ARG A 167 22.31 -20.34 23.76
C ARG A 167 21.03 -21.15 23.70
N ARG A 168 20.39 -21.21 22.52
CA ARG A 168 19.22 -22.08 22.28
C ARG A 168 19.62 -23.50 22.64
N GLN A 169 19.21 -23.96 23.82
CA GLN A 169 19.16 -25.40 24.09
C GLN A 169 17.93 -25.89 23.32
N GLY A 170 18.20 -26.68 22.28
CA GLY A 170 17.20 -27.21 21.35
C GLY A 170 16.33 -28.27 21.98
#